data_AF-A0AAW4BYW1-F1
#
_entry.id   AF-A0AAW4BYW1-F1
#
_cell.length_a   1.000
_cell.length_b   1.000
_cell.length_c   1.000
_cell.angle_alpha   90.00
_cell.angle_beta   90.00
_cell.angle_gamma   90.00
#
_symmetry.space_group_name_H-M   'P 1'
#
loop_
_entity.id
_entity.type
_entity.pdbx_description
1 polymer ?
#
loop_
_entity_poly.entity_id
_entity_poly.type
_entity_poly.pdbx_seq_one_letter_code
_entity_poly.pdbx_strand_id
1 'polypeptide(L)'
;MGLYLYYWYYRHWLLIRGQHGFRLIPLFCTIFGALTIYFLMKKIVARCTQANRPVEGSALGVTLMFCAPILMIAGWEFYISEKVFDSLPLSVFTTIPIILMLLYTTFFSVAMVQIQQSVNVYEDDACGFENSKITWANVLWLIICWMPITALLGFLSAYAPLALPSLA
;
A
#
# COMPACT_ATOMS: atom_id res chain seq x y z
N MET A 1 -8.30 6.23 1.24
CA MET A 1 -7.96 5.01 0.46
C MET A 1 -6.89 4.16 1.12
N GLY A 2 -5.76 4.70 1.61
CA GLY A 2 -4.67 3.86 2.14
C GLY A 2 -4.95 3.04 3.40
N LEU A 3 -5.89 3.44 4.27
CA LEU A 3 -6.20 2.72 5.53
C LEU A 3 -7.42 1.78 5.48
N TYR A 4 -8.24 1.87 4.43
CA TYR A 4 -9.23 0.82 4.13
C TYR A 4 -8.51 -0.50 3.85
N LEU A 5 -7.31 -0.41 3.26
CA LEU A 5 -6.37 -1.51 3.05
C LEU A 5 -5.95 -2.22 4.34
N TYR A 6 -5.71 -1.47 5.43
CA TYR A 6 -5.28 -2.04 6.73
C TYR A 6 -6.46 -2.62 7.52
N TYR A 7 -7.62 -1.97 7.47
CA TYR A 7 -8.86 -2.57 7.95
C TYR A 7 -9.18 -3.86 7.18
N TRP A 8 -8.90 -3.88 5.88
CA TRP A 8 -8.99 -5.07 5.03
C TRP A 8 -7.98 -6.14 5.40
N TYR A 9 -6.72 -5.78 5.62
CA TYR A 9 -5.71 -6.71 6.13
C TYR A 9 -6.13 -7.31 7.47
N TYR A 10 -6.70 -6.51 8.36
CA TYR A 10 -7.23 -6.96 9.65
C TYR A 10 -8.46 -7.87 9.52
N ARG A 11 -9.43 -7.53 8.67
CA ARG A 11 -10.62 -8.36 8.41
C ARG A 11 -10.26 -9.67 7.69
N HIS A 12 -9.32 -9.61 6.76
CA HIS A 12 -8.81 -10.78 6.04
C HIS A 12 -8.01 -11.69 6.99
N TRP A 13 -7.22 -11.10 7.89
CA TRP A 13 -6.56 -11.83 8.99
C TRP A 13 -7.56 -12.55 9.90
N LEU A 14 -8.64 -11.89 10.30
CA LEU A 14 -9.72 -12.49 11.11
C LEU A 14 -10.34 -13.72 10.42
N LEU A 15 -10.56 -13.64 9.11
CA LEU A 15 -11.11 -14.74 8.31
C LEU A 15 -10.13 -15.92 8.16
N ILE A 16 -8.84 -15.66 7.87
CA ILE A 16 -7.81 -16.70 7.74
C ILE A 16 -7.58 -17.40 9.08
N ARG A 17 -7.54 -16.63 10.19
CA ARG A 17 -7.40 -17.16 11.55
C ARG A 17 -8.58 -18.06 11.92
N GLY A 18 -9.81 -17.67 11.54
CA GLY A 18 -11.02 -18.44 11.82
C GLY A 18 -11.19 -19.72 11.01
N GLN A 19 -10.65 -19.78 9.78
CA GLN A 19 -10.84 -20.93 8.88
C GLN A 19 -9.71 -21.96 8.90
N HIS A 20 -8.47 -21.57 9.23
CA HIS A 20 -7.30 -22.46 9.11
C HIS A 20 -6.51 -22.68 10.41
N GLY A 21 -6.91 -22.09 11.55
CA GLY A 21 -6.23 -22.29 12.84
C GLY A 21 -4.80 -21.71 12.91
N PHE A 22 -4.33 -21.04 11.85
CA PHE A 22 -3.01 -20.42 11.80
C PHE A 22 -2.96 -19.18 12.70
N ARG A 23 -1.99 -19.16 13.63
CA ARG A 23 -1.63 -18.00 14.47
C ARG A 23 -0.76 -17.00 13.69
N LEU A 24 -1.26 -16.48 12.57
CA LEU A 24 -0.59 -15.36 11.92
C LEU A 24 -0.77 -14.09 12.76
N ILE A 25 0.21 -13.20 12.80
CA ILE A 25 0.19 -11.96 13.60
C ILE A 25 -0.19 -10.78 12.66
N PRO A 26 -1.02 -9.80 13.07
CA PRO A 26 -1.45 -8.68 12.22
C PRO A 26 -0.32 -7.89 11.54
N LEU A 27 0.86 -7.87 12.17
CA LEU A 27 2.09 -7.26 11.65
C LEU A 27 2.55 -7.90 10.33
N PHE A 28 2.30 -9.18 10.11
CA PHE A 28 2.63 -9.82 8.83
C PHE A 28 1.71 -9.36 7.71
N CYS A 29 0.49 -8.90 8.00
CA CYS A 29 -0.39 -8.34 6.98
C CYS A 29 -0.02 -6.90 6.61
N THR A 30 0.74 -6.18 7.44
CA THR A 30 1.31 -4.88 7.07
C THR A 30 2.64 -5.05 6.32
N ILE A 31 3.47 -6.02 6.70
CA ILE A 31 4.76 -6.33 6.04
C ILE A 31 4.57 -7.04 4.70
N PHE A 32 3.68 -8.03 4.63
CA PHE A 32 3.31 -8.74 3.40
C PHE A 32 2.04 -8.18 2.76
N GLY A 33 1.70 -6.92 3.02
CA GLY A 33 0.50 -6.26 2.54
C GLY A 33 0.24 -6.51 1.06
N ALA A 34 1.28 -6.35 0.25
CA ALA A 34 1.22 -6.62 -1.18
C ALA A 34 0.81 -8.06 -1.54
N LEU A 35 1.31 -9.07 -0.82
CA LEU A 35 0.91 -10.47 -1.03
C LEU A 35 -0.56 -10.68 -0.64
N THR A 36 -1.01 -10.06 0.44
CA THR A 36 -2.41 -10.12 0.85
C THR A 36 -3.34 -9.41 -0.14
N ILE A 37 -2.92 -8.31 -0.79
CA ILE A 37 -3.66 -7.68 -1.90
C ILE A 37 -3.83 -8.67 -3.04
N TYR A 38 -2.76 -9.35 -3.45
CA TYR A 38 -2.81 -10.31 -4.55
C TYR A 38 -3.85 -11.40 -4.30
N PHE A 39 -3.81 -12.06 -3.14
CA PHE A 39 -4.75 -13.15 -2.82
C PHE A 39 -6.19 -12.66 -2.73
N LEU A 40 -6.39 -11.48 -2.15
CA LEU A 40 -7.70 -10.88 -1.98
C LEU A 40 -8.32 -10.53 -3.34
N MET A 41 -7.54 -9.87 -4.19
CA MET A 41 -7.96 -9.48 -5.53
C MET A 41 -8.19 -10.71 -6.41
N LYS A 42 -7.37 -11.76 -6.28
CA LYS A 42 -7.58 -13.05 -6.95
C LYS A 42 -8.91 -13.70 -6.54
N LYS A 43 -9.26 -13.66 -5.24
CA LYS A 43 -10.53 -14.20 -4.72
C LYS A 43 -11.74 -13.43 -5.27
N ILE A 44 -11.66 -12.10 -5.30
CA ILE A 44 -12.73 -11.24 -5.81
C ILE A 44 -12.94 -11.48 -7.30
N VAL A 45 -11.87 -11.40 -8.10
CA VAL A 45 -11.94 -11.66 -9.54
C VAL A 45 -12.55 -13.02 -9.80
N ALA A 46 -12.05 -14.09 -9.16
CA ALA A 46 -12.59 -15.44 -9.36
C ALA A 46 -14.09 -15.54 -9.06
N ARG A 47 -14.57 -14.92 -7.97
CA ARG A 47 -15.98 -14.94 -7.58
C ARG A 47 -16.86 -14.13 -8.53
N CYS A 48 -16.41 -12.95 -8.94
CA CYS A 48 -17.14 -12.13 -9.90
C CYS A 48 -17.17 -12.79 -11.29
N THR A 49 -16.08 -13.43 -11.73
CA THR A 49 -16.07 -14.22 -12.98
C THR A 49 -17.06 -15.38 -12.91
N GLN A 50 -17.13 -16.12 -11.79
CA GLN A 50 -18.15 -17.17 -11.60
C GLN A 50 -19.59 -16.62 -11.67
N ALA A 51 -19.80 -15.38 -11.20
CA ALA A 51 -21.08 -14.70 -11.25
C ALA A 51 -21.33 -13.93 -12.57
N ASN A 52 -20.46 -14.05 -13.57
CA ASN A 52 -20.49 -13.27 -14.83
C ASN A 52 -20.58 -11.75 -14.61
N ARG A 53 -19.91 -11.24 -13.58
CA ARG A 53 -19.83 -9.81 -13.27
C ARG A 53 -18.51 -9.22 -13.76
N PRO A 54 -18.52 -8.05 -14.41
CA PRO A 54 -17.30 -7.36 -14.84
C PRO A 54 -16.53 -6.82 -13.63
N VAL A 55 -15.19 -6.94 -13.65
CA VAL A 55 -14.32 -6.46 -12.58
C VAL A 55 -13.24 -5.56 -13.16
N GLU A 56 -13.00 -4.43 -12.50
CA GLU A 56 -11.95 -3.50 -12.87
C GLU A 56 -10.61 -3.93 -12.29
N GLY A 57 -9.62 -4.10 -13.17
CA GLY A 57 -8.27 -4.50 -12.79
C GLY A 57 -8.07 -6.01 -12.60
N SER A 58 -6.81 -6.41 -12.53
CA SER A 58 -6.41 -7.81 -12.29
C SER A 58 -5.63 -7.93 -10.99
N ALA A 59 -5.67 -9.13 -10.38
CA ALA A 59 -4.93 -9.37 -9.15
C ALA A 59 -3.43 -9.08 -9.29
N LEU A 60 -2.85 -9.45 -10.44
CA LEU A 60 -1.45 -9.16 -10.74
C LEU A 60 -1.22 -7.67 -10.97
N GLY A 61 -2.06 -7.02 -11.78
CA GLY A 61 -1.92 -5.60 -12.11
C GLY A 61 -1.95 -4.71 -10.87
N VAL A 62 -2.96 -4.88 -10.03
CA VAL A 62 -3.11 -4.12 -8.77
C VAL A 62 -1.92 -4.36 -7.84
N THR A 63 -1.43 -5.60 -7.75
CA THR A 63 -0.26 -5.94 -6.91
C THR A 63 1.01 -5.30 -7.46
N LEU A 64 1.22 -5.30 -8.78
CA LEU A 64 2.38 -4.66 -9.41
C LEU A 64 2.34 -3.14 -9.26
N MET A 65 1.17 -2.51 -9.38
CA MET A 65 1.00 -1.08 -9.12
C MET A 65 1.38 -0.69 -7.68
N PHE A 66 1.24 -1.62 -6.73
CA PHE A 66 1.71 -1.42 -5.36
C PHE A 66 3.21 -1.69 -5.20
N CYS A 67 3.71 -2.84 -5.69
CA CYS A 67 5.10 -3.27 -5.46
C CYS A 67 6.14 -2.54 -6.30
N ALA A 68 5.88 -2.30 -7.59
CA ALA A 68 6.90 -1.82 -8.51
C ALA A 68 7.44 -0.43 -8.11
N PRO A 69 6.61 0.56 -7.75
CA PRO A 69 7.12 1.85 -7.32
C PRO A 69 7.92 1.76 -6.01
N ILE A 70 7.52 0.90 -5.06
CA ILE A 70 8.25 0.67 -3.81
C ILE A 70 9.64 0.10 -4.11
N LEU A 71 9.73 -0.88 -5.01
CA LEU A 71 11.01 -1.45 -5.42
C LEU A 71 11.89 -0.43 -6.15
N MET A 72 11.31 0.47 -6.95
CA MET A 72 12.07 1.55 -7.59
C MET A 72 12.61 2.56 -6.58
N ILE A 73 11.82 2.93 -5.57
CA ILE A 73 12.27 3.79 -4.47
C ILE A 73 13.39 3.10 -3.68
N ALA A 74 13.18 1.85 -3.26
CA ALA A 74 14.22 1.10 -2.55
C ALA A 74 15.50 0.96 -3.39
N GLY A 75 15.37 0.67 -4.69
CA GLY A 75 16.49 0.58 -5.61
C GLY A 75 17.26 1.90 -5.75
N TRP A 76 16.56 3.03 -5.74
CA TRP A 76 17.18 4.35 -5.72
C TRP A 76 17.97 4.60 -4.44
N GLU A 77 17.38 4.32 -3.28
CA GLU A 77 18.05 4.45 -1.98
C GLU A 77 19.29 3.54 -1.87
N PHE A 78 19.22 2.29 -2.36
CA PHE A 78 20.37 1.38 -2.39
C PHE A 78 21.43 1.78 -3.41
N TYR A 79 21.04 2.45 -4.50
CA TYR A 79 21.96 2.90 -5.54
C TYR A 79 22.78 4.11 -5.09
N ILE A 80 22.18 5.02 -4.32
CA ILE A 80 22.91 6.14 -3.71
C ILE A 80 23.82 5.59 -2.61
N SER A 81 25.06 5.32 -2.98
CA SER A 81 26.16 5.21 -2.01
C SER A 81 26.84 6.56 -1.85
N GLU A 82 27.58 6.77 -0.75
CA GLU A 82 28.40 7.98 -0.54
C GLU A 82 29.29 8.30 -1.74
N LYS A 83 29.80 7.28 -2.45
CA LYS A 83 30.66 7.45 -3.63
C LYS A 83 29.92 8.02 -4.85
N VAL A 84 28.62 7.77 -4.96
CA VAL A 84 27.77 8.28 -6.05
C VAL A 84 27.27 9.69 -5.72
N PHE A 85 27.21 10.03 -4.42
CA PHE A 85 26.77 11.35 -3.93
C PHE A 85 27.57 12.51 -4.54
N ASP A 86 28.89 12.39 -4.55
CA ASP A 86 29.78 13.43 -5.08
C ASP A 86 29.80 13.51 -6.62
N SER A 87 29.24 12.51 -7.30
CA SER A 87 29.32 12.36 -8.76
C SER A 87 28.09 12.87 -9.51
N LEU A 88 26.96 13.06 -8.82
CA LEU A 88 25.69 13.43 -9.43
C LEU A 88 25.31 14.89 -9.11
N PRO A 89 24.64 15.61 -10.03
CA PRO A 89 24.13 16.94 -9.75
C PRO A 89 23.08 16.93 -8.64
N LEU A 90 23.05 17.96 -7.79
CA LEU A 90 22.03 18.16 -6.76
C LEU A 90 20.59 18.08 -7.32
N SER A 91 20.39 18.55 -8.56
CA SER A 91 19.09 18.48 -9.24
C SER A 91 18.62 17.05 -9.47
N VAL A 92 19.52 16.07 -9.66
CA VAL A 92 19.17 14.66 -9.82
C VAL A 92 18.73 14.07 -8.47
N PHE A 93 19.43 14.42 -7.39
CA PHE A 93 19.09 14.00 -6.03
C PHE A 93 17.73 14.51 -5.55
N THR A 94 17.27 15.65 -6.04
CA THR A 94 15.94 16.18 -5.69
C THR A 94 14.87 15.70 -6.65
N THR A 95 15.14 15.70 -7.95
CA THR A 95 14.12 15.43 -8.98
C THR A 95 13.72 13.96 -9.02
N ILE A 96 14.66 13.02 -8.87
CA ILE A 96 14.34 11.59 -8.95
C ILE A 96 13.43 11.12 -7.80
N PRO A 97 13.71 11.42 -6.52
CA PRO A 97 12.78 11.07 -5.43
C PRO A 97 11.39 11.68 -5.61
N ILE A 98 11.29 12.92 -6.10
CA ILE A 98 10.00 13.58 -6.37
C ILE A 98 9.23 12.81 -7.44
N ILE A 99 9.87 12.45 -8.56
CA ILE A 99 9.25 11.66 -9.64
C ILE A 99 8.81 10.30 -9.12
N LEU A 100 9.67 9.60 -8.38
CA LEU A 100 9.36 8.30 -7.80
C LEU A 100 8.19 8.36 -6.82
N MET A 101 8.12 9.42 -6.01
CA MET A 101 7.03 9.62 -5.06
C MET A 101 5.70 9.94 -5.77
N LEU A 102 5.73 10.74 -6.83
CA LEU A 102 4.56 10.99 -7.68
C LEU A 102 4.08 9.71 -8.36
N LEU A 103 5.02 8.88 -8.84
CA LEU A 103 4.73 7.61 -9.48
C LEU A 103 4.10 6.63 -8.47
N TYR A 104 4.69 6.48 -7.29
CA TYR A 104 4.12 5.70 -6.19
C TYR A 104 2.71 6.16 -5.84
N THR A 105 2.51 7.47 -5.61
CA THR A 105 1.21 8.00 -5.21
C THR A 105 0.14 7.79 -6.27
N THR A 106 0.49 7.96 -7.55
CA THR A 106 -0.42 7.74 -8.69
C THR A 106 -0.82 6.28 -8.80
N PHE A 107 0.15 5.37 -8.90
CA PHE A 107 -0.14 3.94 -9.05
C PHE A 107 -0.85 3.35 -7.84
N PHE A 108 -0.45 3.77 -6.64
CA PHE A 108 -1.14 3.41 -5.41
C PHE A 108 -2.61 3.84 -5.45
N SER A 109 -2.89 5.08 -5.86
CA SER A 109 -4.26 5.60 -5.94
C SER A 109 -5.10 4.83 -6.96
N VAL A 110 -4.56 4.55 -8.14
CA VAL A 110 -5.24 3.74 -9.17
C VAL A 110 -5.51 2.33 -8.66
N ALA A 111 -4.54 1.68 -8.02
CA ALA A 111 -4.71 0.35 -7.44
C ALA A 111 -5.82 0.34 -6.38
N MET A 112 -5.86 1.35 -5.51
CA MET A 112 -6.91 1.46 -4.49
C MET A 112 -8.30 1.65 -5.10
N VAL A 113 -8.41 2.47 -6.16
CA VAL A 113 -9.68 2.68 -6.86
C VAL A 113 -10.16 1.37 -7.51
N GLN A 114 -9.28 0.64 -8.20
CA GLN A 114 -9.63 -0.64 -8.83
C GLN A 114 -10.05 -1.69 -7.80
N ILE A 115 -9.34 -1.79 -6.67
CA ILE A 115 -9.75 -2.66 -5.56
C ILE A 115 -11.15 -2.27 -5.08
N GLN A 116 -11.40 -0.98 -4.81
CA GLN A 116 -12.69 -0.53 -4.30
C GLN A 116 -13.82 -0.81 -5.28
N GLN A 117 -13.63 -0.54 -6.57
CA GLN A 117 -14.62 -0.83 -7.62
C GLN A 117 -14.91 -2.33 -7.70
N SER A 118 -13.88 -3.16 -7.59
CA SER A 118 -14.04 -4.61 -7.60
C SER A 118 -14.82 -5.13 -6.38
N VAL A 119 -14.60 -4.52 -5.22
CA VAL A 119 -15.36 -4.83 -3.98
C VAL A 119 -16.81 -4.43 -4.11
N ASN A 120 -17.06 -3.23 -4.63
CA ASN A 120 -18.38 -2.72 -4.89
C ASN A 120 -19.18 -3.70 -5.78
N VAL A 121 -18.59 -4.21 -6.86
CA VAL A 121 -19.22 -5.26 -7.68
C VAL A 121 -19.42 -6.58 -6.93
N TYR A 122 -18.45 -6.97 -6.09
CA TYR A 122 -18.53 -8.18 -5.29
C TYR A 122 -19.70 -8.15 -4.28
N GLU A 123 -19.96 -6.99 -3.69
CA GLU A 123 -21.03 -6.75 -2.70
C GLU A 123 -22.38 -6.35 -3.34
N ASP A 124 -22.54 -6.49 -4.66
CA ASP A 124 -23.74 -6.06 -5.40
C ASP A 124 -24.07 -4.55 -5.33
N ASP A 125 -23.06 -3.72 -5.02
CA ASP A 125 -23.14 -2.26 -4.99
C ASP A 125 -22.19 -1.64 -6.02
N ALA A 126 -22.34 -1.98 -7.30
CA ALA A 126 -21.45 -1.51 -8.36
C ALA A 126 -21.38 0.02 -8.48
N CYS A 127 -22.48 0.72 -8.13
CA CYS A 127 -22.54 2.19 -8.12
C CYS A 127 -21.88 2.82 -6.89
N GLY A 128 -21.52 2.03 -5.88
CA GLY A 128 -20.89 2.51 -4.65
C GLY A 128 -21.81 3.38 -3.79
N PHE A 129 -23.12 3.14 -3.80
CA PHE A 129 -24.06 3.89 -2.99
C PHE A 129 -23.80 3.73 -1.50
N GLU A 130 -23.32 2.57 -1.05
CA GLU A 130 -22.95 2.34 0.34
C GLU A 130 -21.69 3.13 0.74
N ASN A 131 -20.79 3.45 -0.21
CA ASN A 131 -19.63 4.30 0.07
C ASN A 131 -20.01 5.74 0.45
N SER A 132 -21.20 6.20 0.04
CA SER A 132 -21.72 7.53 0.45
C SER A 132 -22.04 7.60 1.95
N LYS A 133 -22.13 6.45 2.64
CA LYS A 133 -22.34 6.36 4.10
C LYS A 133 -21.04 6.45 4.91
N ILE A 134 -19.87 6.54 4.25
CA ILE A 134 -18.61 6.76 4.94
C ILE A 134 -18.65 8.14 5.61
N THR A 135 -18.79 8.13 6.92
CA THR A 135 -18.83 9.35 7.74
C THR A 135 -17.45 10.00 7.92
N TRP A 136 -17.44 11.28 8.28
CA TRP A 136 -16.23 12.00 8.69
C TRP A 136 -15.50 11.36 9.87
N ALA A 137 -16.21 10.63 10.74
CA ALA A 137 -15.60 9.87 11.83
C ALA A 137 -14.70 8.74 11.28
N ASN A 138 -15.11 8.09 10.20
CA ASN A 138 -14.25 7.12 9.51
C ASN A 138 -13.01 7.81 8.97
N VAL A 139 -13.14 8.96 8.30
CA VAL A 139 -12.00 9.72 7.75
C VAL A 139 -11.03 10.19 8.85
N LEU A 140 -11.54 10.71 9.97
CA LEU A 140 -10.75 11.11 11.13
C LEU A 140 -9.99 9.94 11.74
N TRP A 141 -10.63 8.77 11.85
CA TRP A 141 -9.97 7.56 12.29
C TRP A 141 -8.81 7.15 11.36
N LEU A 142 -8.96 7.39 10.04
CA LEU A 142 -7.87 7.15 9.08
C LEU A 142 -6.69 8.11 9.34
N ILE A 143 -6.94 9.40 9.55
CA ILE A 143 -5.87 10.38 9.80
C ILE A 143 -5.10 10.03 11.08
N ILE A 144 -5.82 9.67 12.15
CA ILE A 144 -5.24 9.33 13.45
C ILE A 144 -4.37 8.06 13.38
N CYS A 145 -4.78 7.04 12.61
CA CYS A 145 -4.00 5.81 12.48
C CYS A 145 -2.74 5.98 11.61
N TRP A 146 -2.72 6.93 10.67
CA TRP A 146 -1.60 7.13 9.75
C TRP A 146 -0.50 8.04 10.32
N MET A 147 -0.89 9.09 11.05
CA MET A 147 0.03 10.08 11.62
C MET A 147 1.19 9.48 12.44
N PRO A 148 0.98 8.47 13.32
CA PRO A 148 2.08 7.93 14.12
C PRO A 148 3.12 7.19 13.28
N ILE A 149 2.69 6.51 12.21
CA ILE A 149 3.58 5.73 11.34
C ILE A 149 4.37 6.66 10.42
N THR A 150 3.74 7.69 9.87
CA THR A 150 4.46 8.70 9.07
C THR A 150 5.37 9.57 9.92
N ALA A 151 4.95 9.93 11.14
CA ALA A 151 5.80 10.63 12.09
C ALA A 151 7.00 9.76 12.50
N LEU A 152 6.80 8.46 12.73
CA LEU A 152 7.89 7.52 13.04
C LEU A 152 8.84 7.34 11.86
N LEU A 153 8.33 7.15 10.64
CA LEU A 153 9.17 7.02 9.44
C LEU A 153 9.93 8.31 9.14
N GLY A 154 9.28 9.47 9.28
CA GLY A 154 9.91 10.79 9.13
C GLY A 154 10.97 11.06 10.20
N PHE A 155 10.70 10.66 11.45
CA PHE A 155 11.69 10.71 12.53
C PHE A 155 12.87 9.79 12.22
N LEU A 156 12.63 8.54 11.84
CA LEU A 156 13.70 7.61 11.47
C LEU A 156 14.49 8.11 10.26
N SER A 157 13.87 8.66 9.22
CA SER A 157 14.63 9.21 8.09
C SER A 157 15.46 10.44 8.46
N ALA A 158 14.94 11.31 9.32
CA ALA A 158 15.64 12.53 9.74
C ALA A 158 16.78 12.25 10.73
N TYR A 159 16.64 11.22 11.57
CA TYR A 159 17.56 10.94 12.68
C TYR A 159 18.35 9.64 12.55
N ALA A 160 18.04 8.73 11.62
CA ALA A 160 18.91 7.59 11.30
C ALA A 160 20.34 7.99 10.90
N PRO A 161 20.56 9.11 10.17
CA PRO A 161 21.92 9.60 9.90
C PRO A 161 22.68 10.05 11.15
N LEU A 162 21.98 10.40 12.23
CA LEU A 162 22.57 10.87 13.50
C LEU A 162 22.76 9.74 14.54
N ALA A 163 22.13 8.59 14.34
CA ALA A 163 22.18 7.45 15.25
C ALA A 163 23.35 6.48 14.97
N LEU A 164 24.00 6.60 13.82
CA LEU A 164 25.27 5.92 13.54
C LEU A 164 26.41 6.84 14.03
N PRO A 165 27.10 6.51 15.14
CA PRO A 165 28.35 7.18 15.43
C PRO A 165 29.28 6.95 14.24
N SER A 166 29.84 8.04 13.72
CA SER A 166 30.93 8.02 12.77
C SER A 166 32.03 7.11 13.32
N LEU A 167 32.09 5.86 12.85
CA LEU A 167 33.28 5.04 12.98
C LEU A 167 34.28 5.65 12.01
N ALA A 168 35.21 6.39 12.60
CA ALA A 168 36.41 6.94 11.98
C ALA A 168 37.22 5.88 11.22
#